data_AF-A0A926FKQ2-F1
#
_entry.id   AF-A0A926FKQ2-F1
#
_cell.length_a   1.000
_cell.length_b   1.000
_cell.length_c   1.000
_cell.angle_alpha   90.00
_cell.angle_beta   90.00
_cell.angle_gamma   90.00
#
_symmetry.space_group_name_H-M   'P 1'
#
loop_
_entity.id
_entity.type
_entity.pdbx_description
1 polymer ?
#
loop_
_entity_poly.entity_id
_entity_poly.type
_entity_poly.pdbx_seq_one_letter_code
_entity_poly.pdbx_strand_id
1 'polypeptide(L)'
;MHPIFELGVVLAAWSATSGDPQPARTPVVVELFTSEGCSSCPAADALLARLVATQPVAGAEVVALSEHVDYWNRLGWADPFASKQFSQRQGDYAAASRQSRVYTPQMVVDGGAEFVGSDARRAT
;
A
#
# COMPACT_ATOMS: atom_id res chain seq x y z
N MET A 1 -71.14 16.21 1.50
CA MET A 1 -70.74 15.10 0.61
C MET A 1 -69.33 15.38 0.12
N HIS A 2 -68.30 14.86 0.80
CA HIS A 2 -66.91 14.87 0.32
C HIS A 2 -66.34 13.48 0.63
N PRO A 3 -65.79 12.75 -0.36
CA PRO A 3 -65.24 11.42 -0.13
C PRO A 3 -63.88 11.52 0.56
N ILE A 4 -63.66 10.61 1.50
CA ILE A 4 -62.39 10.43 2.21
C ILE A 4 -61.42 9.75 1.25
N PHE A 5 -60.29 10.39 0.95
CA PHE A 5 -59.18 9.80 0.20
C PHE A 5 -58.39 8.86 1.13
N GLU A 6 -58.43 7.56 0.85
CA GLU A 6 -57.61 6.55 1.51
C GLU A 6 -56.17 6.63 0.97
N LEU A 7 -55.21 7.05 1.80
CA LEU A 7 -53.78 6.95 1.49
C LEU A 7 -53.36 5.47 1.58
N GLY A 8 -53.28 4.80 0.44
CA GLY A 8 -52.63 3.50 0.33
C GLY A 8 -51.12 3.63 0.51
N VAL A 9 -50.59 3.13 1.63
CA VAL A 9 -49.14 2.98 1.84
C VAL A 9 -48.66 1.80 0.99
N VAL A 10 -47.93 2.09 -0.09
CA VAL A 10 -47.23 1.06 -0.88
C VAL A 10 -45.91 0.74 -0.17
N LEU A 11 -45.87 -0.39 0.53
CA LEU A 11 -44.63 -0.96 1.08
C LEU A 11 -43.79 -1.52 -0.08
N ALA A 12 -42.84 -0.73 -0.58
CA ALA A 12 -41.82 -1.22 -1.51
C ALA A 12 -40.84 -2.13 -0.74
N ALA A 13 -40.97 -3.44 -0.91
CA ALA A 13 -40.00 -4.39 -0.38
C ALA A 13 -38.67 -4.26 -1.13
N TRP A 14 -37.66 -3.70 -0.48
CA TRP A 14 -36.29 -3.71 -0.98
C TRP A 14 -35.73 -5.12 -0.80
N SER A 15 -35.57 -5.85 -1.90
CA SER A 15 -34.80 -7.09 -1.90
C SER A 15 -33.32 -6.73 -1.81
N ALA A 16 -32.70 -7.01 -0.68
CA ALA A 16 -31.24 -6.99 -0.58
C ALA A 16 -30.70 -8.11 -1.46
N THR A 17 -30.05 -7.75 -2.58
CA THR A 17 -29.24 -8.70 -3.33
C THR A 17 -28.01 -9.03 -2.50
N SER A 18 -27.96 -10.24 -1.95
CA SER A 18 -26.75 -10.83 -1.42
C SER A 18 -25.76 -10.94 -2.59
N GLY A 19 -24.74 -10.08 -2.60
CA GLY A 19 -23.63 -10.21 -3.56
C GLY A 19 -22.91 -11.54 -3.37
N ASP A 20 -22.48 -12.15 -4.47
CA ASP A 20 -21.70 -13.40 -4.43
C ASP A 20 -20.49 -13.26 -3.50
N PRO A 21 -20.19 -14.27 -2.66
CA PRO A 21 -18.99 -14.26 -1.83
C PRO A 21 -17.77 -14.13 -2.75
N GLN A 22 -17.13 -12.96 -2.74
CA GLN A 22 -15.82 -12.83 -3.36
C GLN A 22 -14.85 -13.72 -2.60
N PRO A 23 -13.99 -14.49 -3.29
CA PRO A 23 -12.97 -15.29 -2.62
C PRO A 23 -12.15 -14.37 -1.73
N ALA A 24 -12.09 -14.69 -0.43
CA ALA A 24 -11.36 -13.90 0.55
C ALA A 24 -9.87 -13.86 0.15
N ARG A 25 -9.34 -12.66 -0.04
CA ARG A 25 -7.92 -12.43 -0.31
C ARG A 25 -7.18 -12.21 1.00
N THR A 26 -5.97 -12.76 1.12
CA THR A 26 -5.10 -12.54 2.28
C THR A 26 -4.43 -11.18 2.16
N PRO A 27 -4.61 -10.26 3.12
CA PRO A 27 -3.87 -9.00 3.11
C PRO A 27 -2.37 -9.26 3.25
N VAL A 28 -1.58 -8.64 2.37
CA VAL A 28 -0.11 -8.70 2.35
C VAL A 28 0.39 -7.27 2.41
N VAL A 29 1.16 -6.93 3.44
CA VAL A 29 1.72 -5.59 3.60
C VAL A 29 2.98 -5.46 2.76
N VAL A 30 3.02 -4.47 1.88
CA VAL A 30 4.18 -4.15 1.04
C VAL A 30 4.64 -2.75 1.37
N GLU A 31 5.80 -2.66 2.02
CA GLU A 31 6.41 -1.40 2.46
C GLU A 31 7.55 -1.04 1.54
N LEU A 32 7.46 0.11 0.89
CA LEU A 32 8.52 0.67 0.08
C LEU A 32 9.17 1.83 0.84
N PHE A 33 10.42 1.65 1.25
CA PHE A 33 11.25 2.74 1.70
C PHE A 33 11.82 3.47 0.49
N THR A 34 11.49 4.76 0.36
CA THR A 34 11.74 5.60 -0.83
C THR A 34 12.10 7.04 -0.43
N SER A 35 12.42 7.90 -1.39
CA SER A 35 12.53 9.35 -1.20
C SER A 35 12.52 10.06 -2.55
N GLU A 36 11.92 11.25 -2.62
CA GLU A 36 12.03 12.11 -3.81
C GLU A 36 13.49 12.51 -4.12
N GLY A 37 14.35 12.58 -3.09
CA GLY A 37 15.78 12.88 -3.26
C GLY A 37 16.61 11.70 -3.80
N CYS A 38 16.01 10.52 -3.96
CA CYS A 38 16.65 9.30 -4.43
C CYS A 38 16.41 9.10 -5.94
N SER A 39 17.44 9.29 -6.77
CA SER A 39 17.30 9.19 -8.22
C SER A 39 16.90 7.81 -8.75
N SER A 40 17.18 6.75 -7.99
CA SER A 40 16.84 5.36 -8.34
C SER A 40 15.45 4.93 -7.88
N CYS A 41 14.77 5.74 -7.05
CA CYS A 41 13.50 5.41 -6.45
C CYS A 41 12.27 5.48 -7.39
N PRO A 42 12.21 6.35 -8.44
CA PRO A 42 11.02 6.46 -9.29
C PRO A 42 10.54 5.15 -9.92
N ALA A 43 11.47 4.23 -10.25
CA ALA A 43 11.12 2.92 -10.80
C ALA A 43 10.41 2.01 -9.77
N ALA A 44 10.80 2.09 -8.49
CA ALA A 44 10.17 1.34 -7.41
C ALA A 44 8.81 1.94 -7.03
N ASP A 45 8.68 3.27 -7.02
CA ASP A 45 7.41 3.95 -6.76
C ASP A 45 6.36 3.57 -7.82
N ALA A 46 6.77 3.55 -9.10
CA ALA A 46 5.92 3.09 -10.20
C ALA A 46 5.54 1.61 -10.08
N LEU A 47 6.46 0.75 -9.60
CA LEU A 47 6.15 -0.66 -9.35
C LEU A 47 5.12 -0.81 -8.23
N LEU A 48 5.29 -0.12 -7.10
CA LEU A 48 4.33 -0.16 -5.98
C LEU A 48 2.94 0.28 -6.44
N ALA A 49 2.86 1.39 -7.18
CA ALA A 49 1.60 1.87 -7.76
C ALA A 49 0.94 0.81 -8.67
N ARG A 50 1.73 0.11 -9.48
CA ARG A 50 1.24 -0.99 -10.33
C ARG A 50 0.73 -2.17 -9.49
N LEU A 51 1.42 -2.57 -8.42
CA LEU A 51 0.97 -3.65 -7.54
C LEU A 51 -0.41 -3.33 -6.95
N VAL A 52 -0.58 -2.10 -6.44
CA VAL A 52 -1.88 -1.63 -5.90
C VAL A 52 -2.96 -1.65 -6.98
N ALA A 53 -2.67 -1.11 -8.16
CA ALA A 53 -3.66 -0.97 -9.23
C ALA A 53 -4.08 -2.31 -9.86
N THR A 54 -3.16 -3.28 -9.93
CA THR A 54 -3.38 -4.52 -10.69
C THR A 54 -3.60 -5.76 -9.84
N GLN A 55 -3.23 -5.72 -8.55
CA GLN A 55 -3.35 -6.85 -7.63
C GLN A 55 -2.88 -8.18 -8.27
N PRO A 56 -1.64 -8.24 -8.79
CA PRO A 56 -1.24 -9.28 -9.74
C PRO A 56 -1.05 -10.66 -9.11
N VAL A 57 -1.03 -10.76 -7.78
CA VAL A 57 -0.80 -11.99 -7.04
C VAL A 57 -2.15 -12.60 -6.65
N ALA A 58 -2.49 -13.74 -7.27
CA ALA A 58 -3.74 -14.44 -7.00
C ALA A 58 -3.87 -14.82 -5.52
N GLY A 59 -5.01 -14.49 -4.90
CA GLY A 59 -5.28 -14.78 -3.50
C GLY A 59 -4.70 -13.78 -2.49
N ALA A 60 -3.89 -12.81 -2.93
CA ALA A 60 -3.38 -11.73 -2.08
C ALA A 60 -4.14 -10.41 -2.31
N GLU A 61 -4.24 -9.62 -1.26
CA GLU A 61 -4.62 -8.20 -1.30
C GLU A 61 -3.42 -7.37 -0.88
N VAL A 62 -2.80 -6.67 -1.82
CA VAL A 62 -1.63 -5.82 -1.57
C VAL A 62 -2.06 -4.57 -0.79
N VAL A 63 -1.56 -4.44 0.43
CA VAL A 63 -1.68 -3.26 1.27
C VAL A 63 -0.35 -2.51 1.21
N ALA A 64 -0.30 -1.47 0.37
CA ALA A 64 0.93 -0.75 0.10
C ALA A 64 1.16 0.43 1.06
N LEU A 65 2.40 0.59 1.51
CA LEU A 65 2.89 1.75 2.27
C LEU A 65 4.11 2.33 1.55
N SER A 66 4.11 3.66 1.35
CA SER A 66 5.24 4.41 0.80
C SER A 66 5.88 5.21 1.94
N GLU A 67 7.04 4.76 2.39
CA GLU A 67 7.71 5.23 3.61
C GLU A 67 8.92 6.10 3.21
N HIS A 68 8.74 7.41 3.25
CA HIS A 68 9.76 8.35 2.77
C HIS A 68 10.87 8.58 3.81
N VAL A 69 12.06 8.11 3.53
CA VAL A 69 13.19 8.23 4.47
C VAL A 69 13.82 9.63 4.43
N ASP A 70 14.25 10.12 5.58
CA ASP A 70 14.76 11.49 5.73
C ASP A 70 16.26 11.66 5.42
N TYR A 71 17.03 10.56 5.34
CA TYR A 71 18.49 10.67 5.20
C TYR A 71 18.96 11.18 3.84
N TRP A 72 18.07 11.27 2.84
CA TRP A 72 18.34 11.94 1.56
C TRP A 72 18.24 13.47 1.65
N ASN A 73 17.49 14.01 2.62
CA ASN A 73 17.22 15.44 2.72
C ASN A 73 18.49 16.29 2.93
N ARG A 74 19.56 15.66 3.42
CA ARG A 74 20.88 16.27 3.57
C ARG A 74 21.59 16.62 2.25
N LEU A 75 21.07 16.19 1.10
CA LEU A 75 21.68 16.41 -0.22
C LEU A 75 21.13 17.62 -0.98
N GLY A 76 20.21 18.40 -0.39
CA GLY A 76 19.78 19.71 -0.91
C GLY A 76 18.32 19.81 -1.34
N TRP A 77 17.64 18.68 -1.57
CA TRP A 77 16.18 18.61 -1.68
C TRP A 77 15.61 18.03 -0.39
N ALA A 78 14.70 18.74 0.26
CA ALA A 78 13.97 18.23 1.42
C ALA A 78 12.63 17.66 0.96
N ASP A 79 12.52 16.33 0.98
CA ASP A 79 11.30 15.61 0.65
C ASP A 79 10.22 15.92 1.71
N PRO A 80 9.05 16.50 1.32
CA PRO A 80 8.01 16.92 2.25
C PRO A 80 7.25 15.75 2.89
N PHE A 81 7.36 14.55 2.34
CA PHE A 81 6.76 13.33 2.89
C PHE A 81 7.72 12.59 3.82
N ALA A 82 9.00 12.99 3.85
CA ALA A 82 10.01 12.28 4.60
C ALA A 82 9.88 12.47 6.12
N SER A 83 10.17 11.39 6.86
CA SER A 83 10.16 11.40 8.32
C SER A 83 11.28 10.54 8.90
N LYS A 84 11.86 11.02 10.00
CA LYS A 84 12.84 10.24 10.79
C LYS A 84 12.26 8.91 11.27
N GLN A 85 10.95 8.85 11.51
CA GLN A 85 10.28 7.61 11.92
C GLN A 85 10.40 6.51 10.86
N PHE A 86 10.34 6.88 9.57
CA PHE A 86 10.47 5.94 8.46
C PHE A 86 11.91 5.46 8.30
N SER A 87 12.90 6.36 8.45
CA SER A 87 14.32 5.98 8.53
C SER A 87 14.62 5.05 9.70
N GLN A 88 14.00 5.29 10.86
CA GLN A 88 14.16 4.43 12.03
C GLN A 88 13.56 3.06 11.80
N ARG A 89 12.33 2.99 11.27
CA ARG A 89 11.67 1.73 10.90
C ARG A 89 12.48 0.91 9.90
N GLN A 90 13.11 1.56 8.92
CA GLN A 90 14.04 0.92 8.00
C GLN A 90 15.28 0.36 8.73
N GLY A 91 15.81 1.12 9.69
CA GLY A 91 16.91 0.71 10.55
C GLY A 91 16.58 -0.52 11.39
N ASP A 92 15.35 -0.62 11.89
CA ASP A 92 14.88 -1.76 12.66
C ASP A 92 14.85 -3.04 11.80
N TYR A 93 14.42 -2.95 10.54
CA TYR A 93 14.54 -4.07 9.59
C TYR A 93 15.99 -4.46 9.35
N ALA A 94 16.88 -3.50 9.07
CA ALA A 94 18.29 -3.78 8.85
C ALA A 94 18.94 -4.47 10.06
N ALA A 95 18.56 -4.07 11.29
CA ALA A 95 19.01 -4.73 12.51
C ALA A 95 18.49 -6.18 12.61
N ALA A 96 17.21 -6.40 12.32
CA ALA A 96 16.58 -7.72 12.34
C ALA A 96 17.18 -8.68 11.30
N SER A 97 17.50 -8.19 10.11
CA SER A 97 18.09 -8.98 9.02
C SER A 97 19.63 -9.00 9.02
N ARG A 98 20.26 -8.40 10.04
CA ARG A 98 21.72 -8.31 10.21
C ARG A 98 22.42 -7.62 9.02
N GLN A 99 21.72 -6.72 8.35
CA GLN A 99 22.32 -5.87 7.34
C GLN A 99 23.15 -4.76 7.99
N SER A 100 24.31 -4.47 7.40
CA SER A 100 25.19 -3.42 7.92
C SER A 100 24.72 -2.00 7.62
N ARG A 101 23.84 -1.81 6.63
CA ARG A 101 23.42 -0.50 6.12
C ARG A 101 22.02 -0.58 5.52
N VAL A 102 21.24 0.49 5.68
CA VAL A 102 19.99 0.70 4.95
C VAL A 102 20.25 1.18 3.52
N TYR A 103 19.28 0.99 2.62
CA TYR A 103 19.37 1.42 1.22
C TYR A 103 18.01 1.79 0.64
N THR A 104 18.00 2.51 -0.47
CA THR A 104 16.78 2.93 -1.18
C THR A 104 16.95 2.71 -2.68
N PRO A 105 15.91 2.26 -3.40
CA PRO A 105 14.62 1.81 -2.87
C PRO A 105 14.71 0.41 -2.23
N GLN A 106 14.19 0.24 -1.01
CA GLN A 106 14.05 -1.07 -0.35
C GLN A 106 12.57 -1.40 -0.25
N MET A 107 12.19 -2.60 -0.69
CA MET A 107 10.86 -3.14 -0.48
C MET A 107 10.92 -4.24 0.59
N VAL A 108 9.97 -4.22 1.52
CA VAL A 108 9.76 -5.24 2.55
C VAL A 108 8.33 -5.78 2.42
N VAL A 109 8.19 -7.10 2.40
CA VAL A 109 6.91 -7.82 2.25
C VAL A 109 6.63 -8.60 3.53
N ASP A 110 5.46 -8.36 4.12
CA ASP A 110 4.99 -8.92 5.39
C ASP A 110 6.05 -8.85 6.52
N GLY A 111 6.83 -7.78 6.54
CA GLY A 111 7.86 -7.53 7.54
C GLY A 111 9.04 -8.52 7.53
N GLY A 112 9.17 -9.38 6.51
CA GLY A 112 10.17 -10.45 6.47
C GLY A 112 11.00 -10.48 5.20
N ALA A 113 10.36 -10.58 4.03
CA ALA A 113 11.08 -10.69 2.76
C ALA A 113 11.48 -9.30 2.26
N GLU A 114 12.74 -9.11 1.92
CA GLU A 114 13.27 -7.81 1.50
C GLU A 114 14.11 -7.89 0.22
N PHE A 115 14.08 -6.83 -0.58
CA PHE A 115 14.80 -6.72 -1.85
C PHE A 115 14.89 -5.28 -2.37
N VAL A 116 15.60 -5.08 -3.49
CA VAL A 116 15.64 -3.78 -4.20
C VAL A 116 14.26 -3.51 -4.78
N GLY A 117 13.62 -2.42 -4.35
CA GLY A 117 12.21 -2.16 -4.62
C GLY A 117 11.83 -1.99 -6.10
N SER A 118 12.80 -1.91 -7.00
CA SER A 118 12.58 -1.90 -8.46
C SER A 118 12.68 -3.27 -9.14
N ASP A 119 13.02 -4.36 -8.44
CA ASP A 119 13.04 -5.71 -9.02
C ASP A 119 11.61 -6.29 -9.09
N ALA A 120 10.93 -6.05 -10.21
CA ALA A 120 9.58 -6.55 -10.45
C ALA A 120 9.46 -8.08 -10.35
N ARG A 121 10.52 -8.85 -10.66
CA ARG A 121 10.49 -10.32 -10.59
C ARG A 121 10.44 -10.84 -9.16
N ARG A 122 10.83 -10.01 -8.19
CA ARG A 122 10.75 -10.32 -6.76
C ARG A 122 9.40 -9.91 -6.16
N ALA A 123 8.66 -9.04 -6.84
CA ALA A 123 7.43 -8.42 -6.35
C ALA A 123 6.13 -9.03 -6.93
N THR A 124 6.25 -9.98 -7.86
CA THR A 124 5.13 -10.66 -8.55
C THR A 124 5.40 -12.14 -8.66
#